data_AF-A0A0F8ZZ69-F1
#
_entry.id   AF-A0A0F8ZZ69-F1
#
_cell.length_a   1.000
_cell.length_b   1.000
_cell.length_c   1.000
_cell.angle_alpha   90.00
_cell.angle_beta   90.00
_cell.angle_gamma   90.00
#
_symmetry.space_group_name_H-M   'P 1'
#
loop_
_entity.id
_entity.type
_entity.pdbx_description
1 polymer ?
#
loop_
_entity_poly.entity_id
_entity_poly.type
_entity_poly.pdbx_seq_one_letter_code
_entity_poly.pdbx_strand_id
1 'polypeptide(L)'
;MRIPEYLSPTSISLWQKDEELFYQRYLSENRLPREPQTQPMSIGSAFDAFCKSYLHEALFGKGADPCYSRGYLFEEQVQEHNRDWAWE
;
A
#
# COMPACT_ATOMS: atom_id res chain seq x y z
N MET A 1 2.86 23.03 -9.48
CA MET A 1 2.69 22.55 -8.09
C MET A 1 1.44 21.73 -8.09
N ARG A 2 1.55 20.47 -7.69
CA ARG A 2 0.46 19.50 -7.72
C ARG A 2 -0.52 19.79 -6.59
N ILE A 3 -1.79 19.47 -6.83
CA ILE A 3 -2.85 19.56 -5.83
C ILE A 3 -3.20 18.12 -5.42
N PRO A 4 -2.98 17.72 -4.16
CA PRO A 4 -3.35 16.39 -3.69
C PRO A 4 -4.88 16.19 -3.80
N GLU A 5 -5.31 15.07 -4.37
CA GLU A 5 -6.73 14.72 -4.46
C GLU A 5 -7.31 14.28 -3.11
N TYR A 6 -6.46 13.75 -2.22
CA TYR A 6 -6.83 13.35 -0.87
C TYR A 6 -5.68 13.58 0.12
N LEU A 7 -6.02 13.76 1.39
CA LEU A 7 -5.07 13.84 2.50
C LEU A 7 -5.21 12.59 3.38
N SER A 8 -4.21 11.72 3.33
CA SER A 8 -4.12 10.57 4.23
C SER A 8 -3.62 10.99 5.62
N PRO A 9 -3.92 10.22 6.68
CA PRO A 9 -3.31 10.43 8.00
C PRO A 9 -1.78 10.48 7.95
N THR A 10 -1.15 9.60 7.15
CA THR A 10 0.30 9.54 6.97
C THR A 10 0.85 10.81 6.31
N SER A 11 0.18 11.34 5.28
CA SER A 11 0.61 12.57 4.62
C SER A 11 0.47 13.80 5.52
N ILE A 12 -0.59 13.87 6.33
CA ILE A 12 -0.77 14.96 7.32
C ILE A 12 0.30 14.86 8.41
N SER A 13 0.55 13.66 8.94
CA SER A 13 1.59 13.45 9.94
C SER A 13 2.98 13.81 9.41
N LEU A 14 3.25 13.56 8.12
CA LEU A 14 4.49 13.98 7.49
C LEU A 14 4.62 15.50 7.45
N TRP A 15 3.59 16.21 6.99
CA TRP A 15 3.60 17.68 6.94
C TRP A 15 3.90 18.29 8.32
N GLN A 16 3.27 17.77 9.38
CA GLN A 16 3.51 18.24 10.76
C GLN A 16 4.94 18.00 11.26
N LYS A 17 5.65 17.00 10.71
CA LYS A 17 7.00 16.63 11.12
C LYS A 17 8.07 17.30 10.25
N ASP A 18 7.81 17.40 8.96
CA ASP A 18 8.74 17.82 7.93
C ASP A 18 7.97 18.36 6.71
N GLU A 19 7.78 19.67 6.67
CA GLU A 19 7.06 20.36 5.60
C GLU A 19 7.81 20.28 4.25
N GLU A 20 9.15 20.25 4.28
CA GLU A 20 9.96 20.17 3.07
C GLU A 20 9.82 18.80 2.41
N LEU A 21 9.93 17.72 3.19
CA LEU A 21 9.73 16.36 2.69
C LEU A 21 8.28 16.15 2.23
N PHE A 22 7.30 16.79 2.89
CA PHE A 22 5.93 16.81 2.41
C PHE A 22 5.81 17.47 1.04
N TYR A 23 6.40 18.67 0.86
CA TYR A 23 6.42 19.35 -0.44
C TYR A 23 7.03 18.46 -1.52
N GLN A 24 8.21 17.90 -1.27
CA GLN A 24 8.94 17.06 -2.22
C GLN A 24 8.16 15.79 -2.62
N ARG A 25 7.37 15.21 -1.70
CA ARG A 25 6.61 13.96 -1.97
C ARG A 25 5.22 14.17 -2.56
N TYR A 26 4.54 15.27 -2.20
CA TYR A 26 3.12 15.46 -2.48
C TYR A 26 2.78 16.68 -3.36
N LEU A 27 3.60 17.74 -3.34
CA LEU A 27 3.32 19.00 -4.05
C LEU A 27 4.26 19.27 -5.24
N SER A 28 5.49 18.77 -5.20
CA SER A 28 6.48 18.88 -6.28
C SER A 28 6.04 18.10 -7.53
N GLU A 29 6.27 18.67 -8.71
CA GLU A 29 6.13 17.95 -9.98
C GLU A 29 7.17 16.82 -10.09
N ASN A 30 8.39 17.08 -9.61
CA ASN A 30 9.49 16.11 -9.54
C ASN A 30 9.50 15.45 -8.17
N ARG A 31 8.81 14.31 -8.04
CA ARG A 31 8.67 13.63 -6.75
C ARG A 31 9.93 12.86 -6.39
N LEU A 32 10.26 12.87 -5.10
CA LEU A 32 11.15 11.84 -4.57
C LEU A 32 10.52 10.46 -4.70
N PRO A 33 11.32 9.42 -5.02
CA PRO A 33 10.86 8.04 -4.96
C PRO A 33 10.38 7.70 -3.54
N ARG A 34 9.43 6.77 -3.45
CA ARG A 34 9.02 6.23 -2.15
C ARG A 34 10.13 5.32 -1.64
N GLU A 35 10.34 5.35 -0.32
CA GLU A 35 11.20 4.37 0.33
C GLU A 35 10.70 2.94 0.04
N PRO A 36 11.62 1.97 -0.15
CA PRO A 36 11.26 0.57 -0.23
C PRO A 36 10.47 0.13 1.00
N GLN A 37 9.52 -0.78 0.79
CA GLN A 37 8.79 -1.42 1.86
C GLN A 37 9.76 -2.18 2.78
N THR A 38 9.63 -1.97 4.09
CA THR A 38 10.38 -2.75 5.09
C THR A 38 9.71 -4.10 5.32
N GLN A 39 10.44 -5.09 5.83
CA GLN A 39 9.88 -6.41 6.14
C GLN A 39 8.68 -6.36 7.11
N PRO A 40 8.66 -5.57 8.20
CA PRO A 40 7.47 -5.46 9.04
C PRO A 40 6.26 -4.87 8.30
N MET A 41 6.50 -3.91 7.40
CA MET A 41 5.44 -3.34 6.56
C MET A 41 4.88 -4.36 5.57
N SER A 42 5.73 -5.23 5.00
CA SER A 42 5.26 -6.26 4.06
C SER A 42 4.38 -7.30 4.73
N ILE A 43 4.65 -7.65 5.99
CA ILE A 43 3.77 -8.54 6.77
C ILE A 43 2.38 -7.92 6.96
N GLY A 44 2.31 -6.63 7.29
CA GLY A 44 1.03 -5.91 7.39
C GLY A 44 0.26 -5.91 6.06
N SER A 45 0.94 -5.66 4.95
CA SER A 45 0.35 -5.70 3.61
C SER A 45 -0.13 -7.10 3.21
N ALA A 46 0.64 -8.15 3.51
CA ALA A 46 0.25 -9.53 3.24
C ALA A 46 -0.99 -9.95 4.03
N PHE A 47 -1.02 -9.61 5.33
CA PHE A 47 -2.19 -9.84 6.17
C PHE A 47 -3.45 -9.16 5.62
N ASP A 48 -3.34 -7.87 5.24
CA ASP A 48 -4.44 -7.10 4.66
C ASP A 48 -4.94 -7.74 3.35
N ALA A 49 -4.03 -8.15 2.45
CA ALA A 49 -4.37 -8.88 1.22
C ALA A 49 -5.14 -10.18 1.50
N PHE A 50 -4.72 -10.95 2.51
CA PHE A 50 -5.35 -12.23 2.86
C PHE A 50 -6.74 -12.01 3.45
N CYS A 51 -6.89 -11.05 4.36
CA CYS A 51 -8.18 -10.67 4.93
C CYS A 51 -9.15 -10.17 3.85
N LYS A 52 -8.70 -9.29 2.96
CA LYS A 52 -9.51 -8.78 1.84
C LYS A 52 -9.98 -9.92 0.93
N SER A 53 -9.07 -10.83 0.56
CA SER A 53 -9.42 -11.97 -0.28
C SER A 53 -10.46 -12.87 0.40
N TYR A 54 -10.24 -13.22 1.66
CA TYR A 54 -11.18 -14.02 2.44
C TYR A 54 -12.56 -13.37 2.56
N LEU A 55 -12.60 -12.07 2.90
CA LEU A 55 -13.86 -11.34 3.04
C LEU A 55 -14.60 -11.24 1.71
N HIS A 56 -13.88 -10.99 0.61
CA HIS A 56 -14.50 -10.92 -0.71
C HIS A 56 -15.13 -12.26 -1.10
N GLU A 57 -14.42 -13.37 -0.90
CA GLU A 57 -14.99 -14.71 -1.16
C GLU A 57 -16.20 -15.01 -0.26
N ALA A 58 -16.16 -14.63 1.01
CA ALA A 58 -17.25 -14.85 1.95
C ALA A 58 -18.51 -14.03 1.61
N LEU A 59 -18.34 -12.81 1.08
CA LEU A 59 -19.45 -11.90 0.79
C LEU A 59 -20.04 -12.11 -0.62
N PHE A 60 -19.20 -12.37 -1.62
CA PHE A 60 -19.59 -12.39 -3.03
C PHE A 60 -19.48 -13.77 -3.68
N GLY A 61 -18.92 -14.75 -2.97
CA GLY A 61 -18.66 -16.09 -3.48
C GLY A 61 -17.26 -16.22 -4.08
N LYS A 62 -16.79 -17.47 -4.14
CA LYS A 62 -15.46 -17.81 -4.63
C LYS A 62 -15.32 -17.45 -6.11
N GLY A 63 -14.25 -16.72 -6.45
CA GLY A 63 -13.92 -16.36 -7.83
C GLY A 63 -14.85 -15.31 -8.46
N ALA A 64 -15.63 -14.58 -7.65
CA ALA A 64 -16.51 -13.51 -8.15
C ALA A 64 -15.74 -12.38 -8.86
N ASP A 65 -14.53 -12.06 -8.38
CA ASP A 65 -13.62 -11.11 -9.03
C ASP A 65 -12.15 -11.55 -8.84
N PRO A 66 -11.40 -11.83 -9.92
CA PRO A 66 -9.98 -12.19 -9.87
C PRO A 66 -9.08 -11.16 -9.17
N CYS A 67 -9.46 -9.87 -9.18
CA CYS A 67 -8.71 -8.78 -8.55
C CYS A 67 -8.70 -8.86 -7.02
N TYR A 68 -9.59 -9.68 -6.43
CA TYR A 68 -9.61 -9.97 -5.00
C TYR A 68 -9.07 -11.36 -4.68
N SER A 69 -8.45 -12.05 -5.65
CA SER A 69 -7.73 -13.28 -5.36
C SER A 69 -6.52 -12.99 -4.46
N ARG A 70 -6.22 -13.93 -3.57
CA ARG A 70 -5.13 -13.78 -2.59
C ARG A 70 -3.79 -13.46 -3.26
N GLY A 71 -3.47 -14.15 -4.35
CA GLY A 71 -2.23 -13.93 -5.09
C GLY A 71 -2.17 -12.53 -5.71
N TYR A 72 -3.25 -12.10 -6.37
CA TYR A 72 -3.31 -10.78 -6.99
C TYR A 72 -3.13 -9.65 -5.96
N LEU A 73 -3.90 -9.68 -4.86
CA LEU A 73 -3.80 -8.66 -3.81
C LEU A 73 -2.43 -8.65 -3.13
N PHE A 74 -1.84 -9.82 -2.93
CA PHE A 74 -0.51 -9.94 -2.35
C PHE A 74 0.55 -9.30 -3.26
N GLU A 75 0.56 -9.64 -4.55
CA GLU A 75 1.53 -9.08 -5.50
C GLU A 75 1.35 -7.57 -5.70
N GLU A 76 0.12 -7.07 -5.62
CA GLU A 76 -0.22 -5.66 -5.72
C GLU A 76 0.28 -4.86 -4.50
N GLN A 77 0.26 -5.45 -3.30
CA GLN A 77 0.51 -4.75 -2.04
C GLN A 77 1.89 -5.04 -1.43
N VAL A 78 2.55 -6.13 -1.83
CA VAL A 78 3.86 -6.56 -1.33
C VAL A 78 4.91 -6.41 -2.42
N GLN A 79 5.91 -5.57 -2.14
CA GLN A 79 7.02 -5.33 -3.07
C GLN A 79 7.85 -6.60 -3.25
N GLU A 80 8.36 -6.80 -4.47
CA GLU A 80 8.99 -8.04 -4.94
C GLU A 80 10.07 -8.57 -3.98
N HIS A 81 10.95 -7.70 -3.47
CA HIS A 81 12.06 -8.08 -2.59
C HIS A 81 11.64 -8.60 -1.20
N ASN A 82 10.37 -8.43 -0.81
CA ASN A 82 9.84 -8.91 0.46
C ASN A 82 8.85 -10.08 0.30
N ARG A 83 8.53 -10.52 -0.92
CA ARG A 83 7.44 -11.48 -1.16
C ARG A 83 7.69 -12.83 -0.49
N ASP A 84 8.90 -13.37 -0.64
CA ASP A 84 9.24 -14.66 -0.02
C ASP A 84 9.07 -14.60 1.50
N TRP A 85 9.57 -13.53 2.13
CA TRP A 85 9.44 -13.31 3.58
C TRP A 85 7.99 -13.11 4.04
N ALA A 86 7.18 -12.40 3.25
CA ALA A 86 5.83 -12.03 3.65
C ALA A 86 4.79 -13.11 3.38
N TRP A 87 5.15 -14.18 2.66
CA TRP A 87 4.27 -15.28 2.31
C TRP A 87 4.33 -16.45 3.30
N GLU A 88 5.48 -16.66 3.95
CA GLU A 88 5.71 -17.68 4.99
C GLU A 88 4.89 -17.44 6.27
#